data_AF-A0A3N7DA41-F1
#
_entry.id   AF-A0A3N7DA41-F1
#
_cell.length_a   1.000
_cell.length_b   1.000
_cell.length_c   1.000
_cell.angle_alpha   90.00
_cell.angle_beta   90.00
_cell.angle_gamma   90.00
#
_symmetry.space_group_name_H-M   'P 1'
#
loop_
_entity.id
_entity.type
_entity.pdbx_description
1 polymer ?
#
loop_
_entity_poly.entity_id
_entity_poly.type
_entity_poly.pdbx_seq_one_letter_code
_entity_poly.pdbx_strand_id
1 'polypeptide(L)'
;MDQDTAKYIVTYFSKCLTAEERLAIRHTHSLIKLGLDTDPAITPSALNIYKKAGWLTENKSILNLLKDGYDSFEIRVAKRILNQEKIFLNNCPDCGKLARTPSAKQCRFCAHRWS
;
A
#
# COMPACT_ATOMS: atom_id res chain seq x y z
N MET A 1 12.65 7.83 -3.76
CA MET A 1 11.92 6.93 -2.86
C MET A 1 11.83 5.60 -3.56
N ASP A 2 12.39 4.57 -2.95
CA ASP A 2 12.29 3.18 -3.39
C ASP A 2 10.93 2.57 -3.05
N GLN A 3 10.63 1.40 -3.63
CA GLN A 3 9.35 0.71 -3.47
C GLN A 3 9.09 0.26 -2.03
N ASP A 4 10.12 -0.20 -1.31
CA ASP A 4 9.96 -0.67 0.07
C ASP A 4 9.54 0.47 1.00
N THR A 5 10.15 1.65 0.83
CA THR A 5 9.76 2.86 1.55
C THR A 5 8.34 3.30 1.20
N ALA A 6 7.96 3.25 -0.08
CA ALA A 6 6.60 3.61 -0.50
C ALA A 6 5.54 2.68 0.13
N LYS A 7 5.77 1.37 0.04
CA LYS A 7 4.92 0.34 0.65
C LYS A 7 4.83 0.49 2.16
N TYR A 8 5.95 0.76 2.83
CA TYR A 8 5.96 1.06 4.27
C TYR A 8 5.04 2.22 4.60
N ILE A 9 5.11 3.32 3.84
CA ILE A 9 4.30 4.51 4.08
C ILE A 9 2.81 4.20 3.88
N VAL A 10 2.45 3.60 2.74
CA VAL A 10 1.07 3.24 2.40
C VAL A 10 0.47 2.29 3.43
N THR A 11 1.26 1.33 3.92
CA THR A 11 0.82 0.33 4.90
C THR A 11 0.60 0.93 6.28
N TYR A 12 1.61 1.60 6.85
CA TYR A 12 1.58 2.02 8.25
C TYR A 12 0.96 3.38 8.49
N PHE A 13 0.89 4.23 7.47
CA PHE A 13 0.19 5.51 7.51
C PHE A 13 -1.11 5.47 6.71
N SER A 14 -1.78 4.32 6.69
CA SER A 14 -3.05 4.12 5.98
C SER A 14 -4.16 5.10 6.38
N LYS A 15 -4.10 5.67 7.59
CA LYS A 15 -4.98 6.76 8.04
C LYS A 15 -4.85 8.05 7.23
N CYS A 16 -3.70 8.29 6.60
CA CYS A 16 -3.41 9.46 5.76
C CYS A 16 -3.87 9.28 4.30
N LEU A 17 -4.37 8.08 3.94
CA LEU A 17 -4.90 7.81 2.61
C LEU A 17 -6.23 8.53 2.41
N THR A 18 -6.47 9.02 1.20
CA THR A 18 -7.80 9.50 0.79
C THR A 18 -8.78 8.34 0.66
N ALA A 19 -10.08 8.62 0.60
CA ALA A 19 -11.09 7.58 0.37
C ALA A 19 -10.88 6.85 -0.97
N GLU A 20 -10.50 7.60 -2.02
CA GLU A 20 -10.24 7.05 -3.35
C GLU A 20 -9.01 6.15 -3.37
N GLU A 21 -7.92 6.55 -2.71
CA GLU A 21 -6.70 5.74 -2.62
C GLU A 21 -6.93 4.46 -1.82
N ARG A 22 -7.68 4.54 -0.71
CA ARG A 22 -8.08 3.33 0.06
C ARG A 22 -8.87 2.37 -0.80
N LEU A 23 -9.75 2.88 -1.64
CA LEU A 23 -10.54 2.06 -2.56
C LEU A 23 -9.68 1.49 -3.70
N ALA A 24 -8.73 2.25 -4.24
CA ALA A 24 -7.76 1.76 -5.24
C ALA A 24 -6.89 0.63 -4.69
N ILE A 25 -6.39 0.76 -3.46
CA ILE A 25 -5.64 -0.30 -2.76
C ILE A 25 -6.50 -1.54 -2.57
N ARG A 26 -7.74 -1.36 -2.07
CA ARG A 26 -8.67 -2.46 -1.85
C ARG A 26 -9.03 -3.18 -3.15
N HIS A 27 -9.26 -2.43 -4.22
CA HIS A 27 -9.50 -2.96 -5.55
C HIS A 27 -8.34 -3.83 -6.02
N THR A 28 -7.11 -3.30 -5.94
CA THR A 28 -5.91 -4.04 -6.35
C THR A 28 -5.72 -5.32 -5.54
N HIS A 29 -5.80 -5.25 -4.21
CA HIS A 29 -5.70 -6.43 -3.35
C HIS A 29 -6.79 -7.47 -3.62
N SER A 30 -7.98 -7.01 -3.98
CA SER A 30 -9.08 -7.89 -4.36
C SER A 30 -8.80 -8.62 -5.66
N LEU A 31 -8.24 -7.94 -6.66
CA LEU A 31 -7.82 -8.57 -7.92
C LEU A 31 -6.77 -9.66 -7.67
N ILE A 32 -5.71 -9.33 -6.93
CA ILE A 32 -4.62 -10.27 -6.58
C ILE A 32 -5.19 -11.48 -5.82
N LYS A 33 -6.02 -11.23 -4.80
CA LYS A 33 -6.63 -12.31 -3.99
C LYS A 33 -7.52 -13.24 -4.81
N LEU A 34 -8.13 -12.71 -5.87
CA LEU A 34 -8.96 -13.46 -6.78
C LEU A 34 -8.14 -14.13 -7.91
N GLY A 35 -6.84 -13.83 -8.05
CA GLY A 35 -6.02 -14.29 -9.17
C GLY A 35 -6.34 -13.61 -10.50
N LEU A 36 -7.10 -12.51 -10.47
CA LEU A 36 -7.49 -11.74 -11.67
C LEU A 36 -6.33 -10.99 -12.32
N ASP A 37 -5.18 -10.93 -11.64
CA ASP A 37 -3.95 -10.32 -12.13
C ASP A 37 -3.12 -11.26 -13.01
N THR A 38 -3.34 -12.59 -12.93
CA THR A 38 -2.46 -13.60 -13.53
C THR A 38 -3.19 -14.65 -14.37
N ASP A 39 -4.37 -15.15 -13.98
CA ASP A 39 -5.16 -16.11 -14.77
C ASP A 39 -6.63 -16.18 -14.29
N PRO A 40 -7.64 -15.90 -15.14
CA PRO A 40 -9.05 -15.87 -14.74
C PRO A 40 -9.69 -17.27 -14.62
N ALA A 41 -9.13 -18.15 -13.77
CA ALA A 41 -9.83 -19.35 -13.34
C ALA A 41 -10.80 -19.03 -12.19
N ILE A 42 -11.84 -18.24 -12.46
CA ILE A 42 -12.72 -17.71 -11.41
C ILE A 42 -14.17 -18.16 -11.56
N THR A 43 -14.74 -18.60 -10.44
CA THR A 43 -16.17 -18.74 -10.26
C THR A 43 -16.85 -17.36 -10.24
N PRO A 44 -17.81 -17.07 -11.15
CA PRO A 44 -18.51 -15.78 -11.23
C PRO A 44 -19.16 -15.31 -9.91
N SER A 45 -19.42 -16.24 -8.98
CA SER A 45 -19.92 -15.97 -7.63
C SER A 45 -18.98 -15.13 -6.78
N ALA A 46 -17.67 -15.43 -6.78
CA ALA A 46 -16.68 -14.70 -5.98
C ALA A 46 -16.54 -13.25 -6.45
N LEU A 47 -16.50 -13.03 -7.77
CA LEU A 47 -16.45 -11.69 -8.35
C LEU A 47 -17.64 -10.83 -7.91
N ASN A 48 -18.85 -11.38 -7.96
CA ASN A 48 -20.08 -10.68 -7.56
C ASN A 48 -20.09 -10.32 -6.07
N ILE A 49 -19.54 -11.17 -5.20
CA ILE A 49 -19.43 -10.87 -3.76
C ILE A 49 -18.53 -9.64 -3.54
N TYR A 50 -17.38 -9.58 -4.20
CA TYR A 50 -16.44 -8.46 -4.05
C TYR A 50 -16.97 -7.16 -4.64
N LYS A 51 -17.71 -7.22 -5.76
CA LYS A 51 -18.42 -6.06 -6.32
C LYS A 51 -19.51 -5.55 -5.35
N LYS A 52 -20.36 -6.44 -4.84
CA LYS A 52 -21.42 -6.07 -3.88
C LYS A 52 -20.87 -5.49 -2.58
N ALA A 53 -19.73 -5.98 -2.11
CA ALA A 53 -19.03 -5.44 -0.94
C ALA A 53 -18.33 -4.09 -1.21
N GLY A 54 -18.33 -3.60 -2.46
CA GLY A 54 -17.63 -2.37 -2.85
C GLY A 54 -16.10 -2.50 -2.80
N TRP A 55 -15.58 -3.72 -2.88
CA TRP A 55 -14.14 -3.98 -2.84
C TRP A 55 -13.52 -3.96 -4.23
N LEU A 56 -14.31 -4.30 -5.25
CA LEU A 56 -13.99 -4.03 -6.65
C LEU A 56 -14.80 -2.83 -7.14
N THR A 57 -14.12 -1.86 -7.72
CA THR A 57 -14.74 -0.67 -8.31
C THR A 57 -14.66 -0.70 -9.82
N GLU A 58 -15.66 -0.14 -10.48
CA GLU A 58 -15.67 0.16 -11.92
C GLU A 58 -15.56 1.68 -12.16
N ASN A 59 -15.34 2.45 -11.08
CA ASN A 59 -15.20 3.90 -11.16
C ASN A 59 -13.90 4.27 -11.89
N LYS A 60 -14.05 4.85 -13.09
CA LYS A 60 -12.92 5.25 -13.95
C LYS A 60 -11.93 6.19 -13.28
N SER A 61 -12.38 7.10 -12.42
CA SER A 61 -11.48 8.03 -11.72
C SER A 61 -10.54 7.29 -10.77
N ILE A 62 -11.05 6.26 -10.08
CA ILE A 62 -10.25 5.43 -9.16
C ILE A 62 -9.33 4.51 -9.95
N LEU A 63 -9.83 3.88 -11.02
CA LEU A 63 -9.01 3.04 -11.90
C LEU A 63 -7.89 3.84 -12.56
N ASN A 64 -8.13 5.12 -12.87
CA ASN A 64 -7.11 6.01 -13.41
C ASN A 64 -5.97 6.29 -12.43
N LEU A 65 -6.19 6.15 -11.10
CA LEU A 65 -5.09 6.21 -10.11
C LEU A 65 -4.09 5.06 -10.29
N LEU A 66 -4.54 3.93 -10.85
CA LEU A 66 -3.77 2.69 -11.03
C LEU A 66 -3.23 2.52 -12.46
N LYS A 67 -3.46 3.48 -13.37
CA LYS A 67 -3.16 3.35 -14.81
C LYS A 67 -1.69 3.04 -15.15
N ASP A 68 -0.78 3.49 -14.29
CA ASP A 68 0.68 3.29 -14.46
C ASP A 68 1.19 2.09 -13.64
N GLY A 69 0.30 1.23 -13.17
CA GLY A 69 0.60 0.11 -12.27
C GLY A 69 0.51 0.47 -10.79
N TYR A 70 0.37 -0.57 -9.96
CA TYR A 70 0.23 -0.43 -8.51
C TYR A 70 1.48 0.14 -7.84
N ASP A 71 2.68 -0.28 -8.27
CA ASP A 71 3.94 0.20 -7.72
C ASP A 71 4.11 1.72 -7.92
N SER A 72 3.86 2.20 -9.15
CA SER A 72 3.82 3.63 -9.48
C SER A 72 2.80 4.38 -8.63
N PHE A 73 1.63 3.78 -8.40
CA PHE A 73 0.60 4.33 -7.54
C PHE A 73 1.08 4.45 -6.09
N GLU A 74 1.67 3.39 -5.50
CA GLU A 74 2.20 3.42 -4.14
C GLU A 74 3.25 4.53 -3.96
N ILE A 75 4.18 4.67 -4.92
CA ILE A 75 5.20 5.73 -4.88
C ILE A 75 4.55 7.13 -4.89
N ARG A 76 3.54 7.37 -5.74
CA ARG A 76 2.86 8.67 -5.80
C ARG A 76 2.13 8.99 -4.50
N VAL A 77 1.39 8.02 -3.97
CA VAL A 77 0.65 8.17 -2.70
C VAL A 77 1.61 8.40 -1.54
N ALA A 78 2.69 7.63 -1.46
CA ALA A 78 3.69 7.80 -0.42
C ALA A 78 4.37 9.17 -0.48
N LYS A 79 4.71 9.68 -1.67
CA LYS A 79 5.21 11.05 -1.85
C LYS A 79 4.21 12.11 -1.41
N ARG A 80 2.92 11.94 -1.74
CA ARG A 80 1.85 12.85 -1.30
C ARG A 80 1.78 12.88 0.23
N ILE A 81 1.70 11.72 0.88
CA ILE A 81 1.66 11.60 2.34
C ILE A 81 2.88 12.26 2.95
N LEU A 82 4.08 11.97 2.46
CA LEU A 82 5.32 12.54 3.00
C LEU A 82 5.36 14.07 2.91
N ASN A 83 4.76 14.65 1.85
CA ASN A 83 4.76 16.10 1.63
C ASN A 83 3.66 16.83 2.42
N GLN A 84 2.51 16.18 2.67
CA GLN A 84 1.32 16.83 3.23
C GLN A 84 1.09 16.49 4.70
N GLU A 85 1.59 15.36 5.17
CA GLU A 85 1.29 14.81 6.49
C GLU A 85 2.54 14.80 7.36
N LYS A 86 2.35 15.00 8.67
CA LYS A 86 3.45 14.87 9.65
C LYS A 86 3.66 13.40 9.99
N ILE A 87 4.42 12.69 9.16
CA ILE A 87 4.82 11.31 9.40
C ILE A 87 6.31 11.22 9.73
N PHE A 88 6.72 10.17 10.46
CA PHE A 88 8.12 9.88 10.72
C PHE A 88 8.50 8.52 10.14
N LEU A 89 9.69 8.42 9.57
CA LEU A 89 10.26 7.14 9.14
C LEU A 89 11.15 6.62 10.27
N ASN A 90 10.80 5.45 10.80
CA ASN A 90 11.58 4.82 11.87
C ASN A 90 12.84 4.22 11.29
N ASN A 91 13.91 5.02 11.20
CA ASN A 91 15.20 4.56 10.72
C ASN A 91 16.08 4.13 11.90
N CYS A 92 16.85 3.06 11.69
CA CYS A 92 17.82 2.61 12.68
C CYS A 92 18.84 3.71 12.96
N PRO A 93 19.07 4.09 14.24
CA PRO A 93 20.02 5.16 14.56
C PRO A 93 21.48 4.79 14.29
N ASP A 94 21.78 3.48 14.24
CA ASP A 94 23.13 2.96 14.02
C ASP A 94 23.47 2.82 12.52
N CYS A 95 22.59 2.21 11.72
CA CYS A 95 22.85 1.95 10.29
C CYS A 95 22.02 2.78 9.31
N GLY A 96 21.13 3.65 9.79
CA GLY A 96 20.28 4.53 8.96
C GLY A 96 19.16 3.84 8.16
N LYS A 97 19.10 2.50 8.13
CA LYS A 97 18.12 1.75 7.35
C LYS A 97 16.72 1.81 7.97
N LEU A 98 15.70 1.82 7.12
CA LEU A 98 14.28 1.81 7.52
C LEU A 98 13.93 0.54 8.30
N ALA A 99 13.38 0.72 9.50
CA ALA A 99 12.94 -0.38 10.35
C ALA A 99 11.66 -1.04 9.80
N ARG A 100 11.34 -2.23 10.30
CA ARG A 100 10.22 -3.05 9.80
C ARG A 100 8.85 -2.39 10.00
N THR A 101 8.68 -1.64 11.09
CA THR A 101 7.44 -0.96 11.48
C THR A 101 7.78 0.39 12.15
N PRO A 102 6.83 1.33 12.26
CA PRO A 102 7.04 2.59 12.97
C PRO A 102 7.35 2.45 14.46
N SER A 103 6.94 1.34 15.06
CA SER A 103 7.13 1.05 16.49
C SER A 103 8.25 0.05 16.78
N ALA A 104 8.96 -0.43 15.75
CA ALA A 104 10.06 -1.37 15.92
C ALA A 104 11.18 -0.74 16.75
N LYS A 105 11.73 -1.54 17.67
CA LYS A 105 12.82 -1.19 18.58
C LYS A 105 14.12 -1.98 18.34
N GLN A 106 14.16 -2.73 17.23
CA GLN A 106 15.31 -3.52 16.83
C GLN A 106 15.48 -3.48 15.30
N CYS A 107 16.71 -3.28 14.86
CA CYS A 107 17.06 -3.23 13.44
C CYS A 107 17.13 -4.66 12.88
N ARG A 108 16.44 -4.91 11.77
CA ARG A 108 16.53 -6.21 11.06
C ARG A 108 17.82 -6.41 10.27
N PHE A 109 18.64 -5.36 10.13
CA PHE A 109 19.85 -5.36 9.29
C PHE A 109 21.14 -5.44 10.11
N CYS A 110 21.25 -4.69 11.22
CA CYS A 110 22.43 -4.68 12.09
C CYS A 110 22.15 -5.18 13.52
N ALA A 111 20.94 -5.66 13.79
CA ALA A 111 20.50 -6.14 15.11
C ALA A 111 20.52 -5.11 16.27
N HIS A 112 20.99 -3.87 16.03
CA HIS A 112 20.97 -2.77 17.01
C HIS A 112 19.57 -2.56 17.58
N ARG A 113 19.48 -2.34 18.89
CA ARG A 113 18.24 -2.11 19.63
C ARG A 113 18.23 -0.70 20.17
N TRP A 114 17.08 -0.04 20.07
CA TRP A 114 16.86 1.30 20.63
C TRP A 114 15.60 1.31 21.49
N SER A 115 15.58 2.18 22.49
CA SER A 115 14.52 2.32 23.49
C SER A 115 13.49 3.36 23.11
#